data_AF-A0A9D5MAB9-F1
#
_entry.id   AF-A0A9D5MAB9-F1
#
_cell.length_a   1.000
_cell.length_b   1.000
_cell.length_c   1.000
_cell.angle_alpha   90.00
_cell.angle_beta   90.00
_cell.angle_gamma   90.00
#
_symmetry.space_group_name_H-M   'P 1'
#
loop_
_entity.id
_entity.type
_entity.pdbx_description
1 polymer ?
#
loop_
_entity_poly.entity_id
_entity_poly.type
_entity_poly.pdbx_seq_one_letter_code
_entity_poly.pdbx_strand_id
1 'polypeptide(L)'
;MEHLSYEAYVSLGGSVPEARFSMLERRANRIVDAMTHGRLADESPLRDAVACCIAQLVDAQAADEALSGGTGREVMSMSNDGVSMTFVAGTEAARARSSASARNAAIVRDWLGAESTGGVMLLYAGVDA
;
A
#
# COMPACT_ATOMS: atom_id res chain seq x y z
N MET A 1 -4.22 6.01 -12.22
CA MET A 1 -4.43 7.48 -12.19
C MET A 1 -3.58 8.03 -11.06
N GLU A 2 -3.22 9.32 -11.12
CA GLU A 2 -2.68 10.02 -9.95
C GLU A 2 -3.89 10.55 -9.17
N HIS A 3 -4.10 10.01 -7.98
CA HIS A 3 -5.25 10.35 -7.14
C HIS A 3 -4.87 11.44 -6.12
N LEU A 4 -3.59 11.61 -5.82
CA LEU A 4 -3.09 12.60 -4.86
C LEU A 4 -1.87 13.34 -5.41
N SER A 5 -1.96 14.67 -5.52
CA SER A 5 -0.80 15.50 -5.86
C SER A 5 0.19 15.61 -4.71
N TYR A 6 1.46 15.84 -5.00
CA TYR A 6 2.49 15.98 -3.97
C TYR A 6 2.20 17.14 -3.00
N GLU A 7 1.68 18.26 -3.50
CA GLU A 7 1.29 19.41 -2.66
C GLU A 7 0.19 19.04 -1.65
N ALA A 8 -0.82 18.28 -2.09
CA ALA A 8 -1.89 17.78 -1.22
C ALA A 8 -1.37 16.74 -0.22
N TYR A 9 -0.41 15.91 -0.62
CA TYR A 9 0.26 14.99 0.30
C TYR A 9 1.03 15.72 1.40
N VAL A 10 1.78 16.78 1.06
CA VAL A 10 2.51 17.60 2.05
C VAL A 10 1.53 18.32 2.99
N SER A 11 0.40 18.81 2.50
CA SER A 11 -0.61 19.47 3.35
C SER A 11 -1.27 18.52 4.35
N LEU A 12 -1.34 17.22 4.02
CA LEU A 12 -1.80 16.15 4.92
C LEU A 12 -0.72 15.68 5.92
N GLY A 13 0.47 16.28 5.91
CA GLY A 13 1.57 15.95 6.83
C GLY A 13 2.60 14.98 6.26
N GLY A 14 2.58 14.73 4.96
CA GLY A 14 3.51 13.85 4.28
C GLY A 14 4.98 14.27 4.41
N SER A 15 5.85 13.32 4.69
CA SER A 15 7.30 13.55 4.90
C SER A 15 8.21 12.93 3.83
N VAL A 16 7.64 12.19 2.87
CA VAL A 16 8.40 11.49 1.84
C VAL A 16 8.88 12.47 0.76
N PRO A 17 10.15 12.40 0.32
CA PRO A 17 10.64 13.23 -0.79
C PRO A 17 9.89 12.99 -2.10
N GLU A 18 9.63 14.06 -2.86
CA GLU A 18 8.91 14.03 -4.14
C GLU A 18 9.42 12.96 -5.12
N ALA A 19 10.75 12.78 -5.21
CA ALA A 19 11.38 11.78 -6.08
C ALA A 19 10.96 10.33 -5.77
N ARG A 20 10.52 10.04 -4.54
CA ARG A 20 10.02 8.73 -4.11
C ARG A 20 8.50 8.68 -4.12
N PHE A 21 7.85 9.81 -3.88
CA PHE A 21 6.40 9.93 -3.79
C PHE A 21 5.69 9.33 -5.01
N SER A 22 6.05 9.71 -6.25
CA SER A 22 5.30 9.26 -7.44
C SER A 22 5.25 7.74 -7.63
N MET A 23 6.28 7.02 -7.16
CA MET A 23 6.30 5.55 -7.24
C MET A 23 5.47 4.91 -6.13
N LEU A 24 5.54 5.47 -4.92
CA LEU A 24 4.79 4.99 -3.76
C LEU A 24 3.29 5.31 -3.91
N GLU A 25 2.95 6.48 -4.43
CA GLU A 25 1.57 6.90 -4.72
C GLU A 25 0.90 5.91 -5.68
N ARG A 26 1.54 5.57 -6.81
CA ARG A 26 1.02 4.58 -7.75
C ARG A 26 0.82 3.21 -7.11
N ARG A 27 1.70 2.83 -6.18
CA ARG A 27 1.59 1.57 -5.46
C ARG A 27 0.44 1.60 -4.46
N ALA A 28 0.29 2.69 -3.72
CA ALA A 28 -0.83 2.93 -2.80
C ALA A 28 -2.17 2.89 -3.55
N ASN A 29 -2.27 3.58 -4.69
CA ASN A 29 -3.46 3.54 -5.55
C ASN A 29 -3.84 2.15 -5.98
N ARG A 30 -2.86 1.35 -6.43
CA ARG A 30 -3.14 -0.04 -6.82
C ARG A 30 -3.69 -0.87 -5.66
N ILE A 31 -3.25 -0.63 -4.43
CA ILE A 31 -3.78 -1.31 -3.24
C ILE A 31 -5.21 -0.86 -2.97
N VAL A 32 -5.46 0.45 -2.99
CA VAL A 32 -6.78 1.02 -2.79
C VAL A 32 -7.76 0.53 -3.86
N ASP A 33 -7.41 0.63 -5.14
CA ASP A 33 -8.21 0.15 -6.28
C ASP A 33 -8.53 -1.34 -6.16
N ALA A 34 -7.55 -2.15 -5.76
CA ALA A 34 -7.76 -3.58 -5.58
C ALA A 34 -8.75 -3.89 -4.44
N MET A 35 -8.72 -3.09 -3.36
CA MET A 35 -9.60 -3.26 -2.21
C MET A 35 -11.00 -2.66 -2.42
N THR A 36 -11.12 -1.61 -3.22
CA THR A 36 -12.42 -0.99 -3.57
C THR A 36 -13.03 -1.57 -4.84
N HIS A 37 -12.41 -2.59 -5.44
CA HIS A 37 -12.83 -3.21 -6.69
C HIS A 37 -12.96 -2.23 -7.85
N GLY A 38 -12.13 -1.18 -7.87
CA GLY A 38 -12.14 -0.14 -8.90
C GLY A 38 -13.33 0.82 -8.83
N ARG A 39 -14.13 0.80 -7.75
CA ARG A 39 -15.30 1.69 -7.58
C ARG A 39 -14.95 3.18 -7.49
N LEU A 40 -13.67 3.49 -7.24
CA LEU A 40 -13.15 4.86 -7.14
C LEU A 40 -12.69 5.44 -8.49
N ALA A 41 -12.71 4.66 -9.57
CA ALA A 41 -12.15 5.07 -10.86
C ALA A 41 -12.88 6.27 -11.50
N ASP A 42 -14.19 6.39 -11.27
CA ASP A 42 -15.04 7.46 -11.83
C ASP A 42 -15.38 8.56 -10.81
N GLU A 43 -14.80 8.50 -9.59
CA GLU A 43 -15.11 9.44 -8.52
C GLU A 43 -14.30 10.74 -8.67
N SER A 44 -14.99 11.85 -8.95
CA SER A 44 -14.43 13.19 -9.00
C SER A 44 -15.44 14.21 -8.47
N PRO A 45 -15.10 15.00 -7.42
CA PRO A 45 -13.82 15.06 -6.73
C PRO A 45 -13.56 13.85 -5.82
N LEU A 46 -12.29 13.49 -5.64
CA LEU A 46 -11.89 12.43 -4.72
C LEU A 46 -12.23 12.85 -3.28
N ARG A 47 -12.79 11.92 -2.51
CA ARG A 47 -13.10 12.14 -1.09
C ARG A 47 -11.84 12.32 -0.24
N ASP A 48 -11.91 13.20 0.75
CA ASP A 48 -10.83 13.43 1.71
C ASP A 48 -10.36 12.14 2.40
N ALA A 49 -11.30 11.23 2.73
CA ALA A 49 -10.96 9.94 3.34
C ALA A 49 -10.03 9.08 2.45
N VAL A 50 -10.23 9.12 1.12
CA VAL A 50 -9.40 8.38 0.17
C VAL A 50 -8.02 9.04 0.05
N ALA A 51 -7.96 10.38 0.02
CA ALA A 51 -6.71 11.12 0.01
C ALA A 51 -5.86 10.84 1.27
N CYS A 52 -6.47 10.86 2.45
CA CYS A 52 -5.83 10.50 3.72
C CYS A 52 -5.35 9.04 3.74
N CYS A 53 -6.16 8.13 3.20
CA CYS A 53 -5.79 6.72 3.09
C CYS A 53 -4.55 6.52 2.21
N ILE A 54 -4.48 7.19 1.05
CA ILE A 54 -3.34 7.11 0.13
C ILE A 54 -2.09 7.69 0.81
N ALA A 55 -2.21 8.84 1.47
CA ALA A 55 -1.09 9.47 2.19
C ALA A 55 -0.50 8.53 3.26
N GLN A 56 -1.34 7.93 4.11
CA GLN A 56 -0.86 6.98 5.12
C GLN A 56 -0.25 5.70 4.53
N LEU A 57 -0.78 5.21 3.39
CA LEU A 57 -0.19 4.06 2.70
C LEU A 57 1.20 4.40 2.15
N VAL A 58 1.39 5.60 1.60
CA VAL A 58 2.71 6.06 1.13
C VAL A 58 3.71 6.09 2.29
N ASP A 59 3.33 6.63 3.44
CA ASP A 59 4.18 6.68 4.64
C ASP A 59 4.54 5.29 5.16
N ALA A 60 3.54 4.39 5.23
CA ALA A 60 3.75 3.01 5.66
C ALA A 60 4.72 2.26 4.72
N GLN A 61 4.60 2.48 3.41
CA GLN A 61 5.49 1.88 2.42
C GLN A 61 6.91 2.47 2.49
N ALA A 62 7.04 3.78 2.68
CA ALA A 62 8.34 4.43 2.87
C ALA A 62 9.04 3.92 4.14
N ALA A 63 8.29 3.73 5.23
CA ALA A 63 8.80 3.14 6.47
C ALA A 63 9.27 1.69 6.27
N ASP A 64 8.51 0.88 5.53
CA ASP A 64 8.91 -0.50 5.20
C ASP A 64 10.18 -0.56 4.34
N GLU A 65 10.34 0.36 3.39
CA GLU A 65 11.56 0.48 2.58
C GLU A 65 12.78 0.90 3.43
N ALA A 66 12.59 1.81 4.38
CA ALA A 66 13.63 2.23 5.31
C ALA A 66 14.06 1.10 6.26
N LEU A 67 13.09 0.35 6.81
CA LEU A 67 13.34 -0.80 7.68
C LEU A 67 13.96 -1.98 6.95
N SER A 68 13.61 -2.17 5.68
CA SER A 68 14.22 -3.18 4.81
C SER A 68 15.60 -2.78 4.30
N GLY A 69 16.13 -1.64 4.78
CA GLY A 69 17.52 -1.24 4.59
C GLY A 69 17.89 -0.97 3.12
N GLY A 70 17.05 -0.29 2.34
CA GLY A 70 17.45 0.24 1.03
C GLY A 70 18.03 -0.78 0.02
N THR A 71 17.82 -2.09 0.22
CA THR A 71 18.28 -3.10 -0.73
C THR A 71 17.24 -3.22 -1.83
N GLY A 72 17.44 -2.46 -2.91
CA GLY A 72 16.75 -2.73 -4.15
C GLY A 72 17.01 -4.17 -4.55
N ARG A 73 15.98 -5.02 -4.49
CA ARG A 73 15.90 -6.28 -5.25
C ARG A 73 17.19 -7.13 -5.27
N GLU A 74 17.97 -7.15 -4.19
CA GLU A 74 19.02 -8.15 -4.03
C GLU A 74 18.37 -9.38 -3.40
N VAL A 75 17.59 -10.06 -4.24
CA VAL A 75 17.54 -11.51 -4.18
C VAL A 75 18.99 -11.93 -4.39
N MET A 76 19.72 -12.10 -3.28
CA MET A 76 21.02 -12.73 -3.24
C MET A 76 20.84 -14.16 -3.73
N SER A 77 20.81 -14.31 -5.06
CA SER A 77 21.23 -15.51 -5.76
C SER A 77 22.74 -15.62 -5.58
N MET A 78 23.18 -15.84 -4.34
CA MET A 78 24.46 -16.46 -4.08
C MET A 78 24.21 -17.96 -4.01
N SER A 79 24.13 -18.55 -5.19
CA SER A 79 24.45 -19.96 -5.35
C SER A 79 25.94 -20.11 -5.06
N ASN A 80 26.30 -20.39 -3.83
CA ASN A 80 27.63 -20.90 -3.53
C ASN A 80 27.49 -22.17 -2.69
N ASP A 81 27.75 -23.28 -3.34
CA ASP A 81 28.18 -24.54 -2.74
C ASP A 81 27.13 -25.37 -1.97
N GLY A 82 26.09 -25.81 -2.67
CA GLY A 82 25.57 -27.18 -2.50
C GLY A 82 24.96 -27.61 -1.16
N VAL A 83 24.67 -26.70 -0.21
CA VAL A 83 23.99 -27.04 1.05
C VAL A 83 22.83 -26.08 1.33
N SER A 84 21.63 -26.64 1.36
CA SER A 84 20.35 -25.93 1.49
C SER A 84 20.15 -25.27 2.86
N MET A 85 20.21 -23.94 2.92
CA MET A 85 19.64 -23.11 3.99
C MET A 85 18.58 -22.13 3.45
N THR A 86 17.72 -22.59 2.53
CA THR A 86 16.72 -21.72 1.86
C THR A 86 15.36 -21.67 2.59
N PHE A 87 15.09 -22.58 3.53
CA PHE A 87 13.78 -22.63 4.19
C PHE A 87 13.56 -21.49 5.20
N VAL A 88 14.57 -21.13 5.99
CA VAL A 88 14.41 -20.09 7.03
C VAL A 88 14.29 -18.69 6.41
N ALA A 89 15.20 -18.33 5.49
CA ALA A 89 15.17 -17.03 4.82
C ALA A 89 13.90 -16.82 3.97
N GLY A 90 13.42 -17.86 3.29
CA GLY A 90 12.17 -17.82 2.52
C GLY A 90 10.94 -17.60 3.41
N THR A 91 10.91 -18.23 4.59
CA THR A 91 9.79 -18.06 5.54
C THR A 91 9.77 -16.68 6.18
N GLU A 92 10.92 -16.11 6.56
CA GLU A 92 11.00 -14.74 7.11
C GLU A 92 10.60 -13.68 6.08
N ALA A 93 11.06 -13.80 4.83
CA ALA A 93 10.66 -12.89 3.76
C ALA A 93 9.16 -13.02 3.38
N ALA A 94 8.58 -14.22 3.52
CA ALA A 94 7.13 -14.41 3.36
C ALA A 94 6.34 -13.79 4.51
N ARG A 95 6.80 -13.95 5.76
CA ARG A 95 6.20 -13.33 6.96
C ARG A 95 6.24 -11.80 6.88
N ALA A 96 7.37 -11.22 6.50
CA ALA A 96 7.51 -9.77 6.34
C ALA A 96 6.54 -9.21 5.29
N ARG A 97 6.43 -9.86 4.12
CA ARG A 97 5.46 -9.48 3.08
C ARG A 97 4.01 -9.61 3.55
N SER A 98 3.69 -10.71 4.23
CA SER A 98 2.34 -10.92 4.78
C SER A 98 1.98 -9.86 5.82
N SER A 99 2.93 -9.48 6.69
CA SER A 99 2.77 -8.42 7.68
C SER A 99 2.52 -7.05 7.04
N ALA A 100 3.32 -6.68 6.02
CA ALA A 100 3.12 -5.44 5.29
C ALA A 100 1.76 -5.40 4.57
N SER A 101 1.36 -6.51 3.93
CA SER A 101 0.04 -6.63 3.30
C SER A 101 -1.10 -6.51 4.33
N ALA A 102 -0.97 -7.14 5.50
CA ALA A 102 -1.97 -7.05 6.56
C ALA A 102 -2.11 -5.62 7.12
N ARG A 103 -0.98 -4.92 7.30
CA ARG A 103 -0.95 -3.53 7.73
C ARG A 103 -1.61 -2.60 6.72
N ASN A 104 -1.27 -2.74 5.44
CA ASN A 104 -1.89 -1.94 4.38
C ASN A 104 -3.40 -2.16 4.31
N ALA A 105 -3.85 -3.40 4.44
CA ALA A 105 -5.28 -3.71 4.48
C ALA A 105 -5.97 -3.15 5.73
N ALA A 106 -5.27 -3.04 6.86
CA ALA A 106 -5.78 -2.39 8.06
C ALA A 106 -5.96 -0.88 7.86
N ILE A 107 -4.97 -0.19 7.28
CA ILE A 107 -5.05 1.25 6.94
C ILE A 107 -6.26 1.51 6.04
N VAL A 108 -6.42 0.73 4.97
CA VAL A 108 -7.55 0.87 4.06
C VAL A 108 -8.89 0.65 4.77
N ARG A 109 -8.98 -0.33 5.68
CA ARG A 109 -10.20 -0.58 6.47
C ARG A 109 -10.53 0.53 7.45
N ASP A 110 -9.52 1.15 8.06
CA ASP A 110 -9.71 2.24 9.01
C ASP A 110 -10.33 3.48 8.33
N TRP A 111 -9.84 3.82 7.14
CA TRP A 111 -10.32 4.97 6.38
C TRP A 111 -11.58 4.70 5.55
N LEU A 112 -11.67 3.54 4.89
CA LEU A 112 -12.71 3.26 3.90
C LEU A 112 -13.77 2.26 4.40
N GLY A 113 -13.63 1.72 5.60
CA GLY A 113 -14.53 0.68 6.12
C GLY A 113 -15.98 1.14 6.31
N ALA A 114 -16.19 2.41 6.64
CA ALA A 114 -17.52 3.01 6.77
C ALA A 114 -17.98 3.76 5.50
N GLU A 115 -17.11 3.83 4.49
CA GLU A 115 -17.36 4.63 3.30
C GLU A 115 -18.17 3.86 2.27
N SER A 116 -19.08 4.57 1.61
CA SER A 116 -19.96 3.99 0.60
C SER A 116 -20.18 4.91 -0.60
N THR A 117 -20.39 4.28 -1.74
CA THR A 117 -20.72 4.93 -3.00
C THR A 117 -22.02 4.33 -3.52
N GLY A 118 -23.05 5.15 -3.67
CA GLY A 118 -24.37 4.69 -4.12
C GLY A 118 -25.06 3.69 -3.18
N GLY A 119 -24.74 3.73 -1.88
CA GLY A 119 -25.30 2.81 -0.87
C GLY A 119 -24.58 1.46 -0.74
N VAL A 120 -23.53 1.22 -1.54
CA VAL A 120 -22.68 0.03 -1.44
C VAL A 120 -21.38 0.41 -0.74
N MET A 121 -21.02 -0.32 0.32
CA MET A 121 -19.75 -0.07 1.03
C MET A 121 -18.57 -0.29 0.08
N LEU A 122 -17.58 0.59 0.11
CA LEU A 122 -16.44 0.55 -0.80
C LEU A 122 -15.70 -0.78 -0.74
N LEU A 123 -15.53 -1.32 0.48
CA LEU A 123 -14.82 -2.58 0.73
C LEU A 123 -15.72 -3.83 0.64
N TYR A 124 -16.99 -3.67 0.22
CA TYR A 124 -17.90 -4.80 0.10
C TYR A 124 -17.51 -5.71 -1.08
N ALA A 125 -17.05 -6.92 -0.75
CA ALA A 125 -16.60 -7.93 -1.70
C ALA A 125 -17.72 -8.89 -2.19
N GLY A 126 -18.99 -8.64 -1.85
CA GLY A 126 -20.11 -9.47 -2.31
C GLY A 126 -20.38 -10.72 -1.48
N VAL A 127 -19.84 -10.82 -0.26
CA VAL A 127 -20.25 -11.84 0.71
C VAL A 127 -21.34 -11.22 1.58
N ASP A 128 -22.60 -11.61 1.33
CA ASP A 128 -23.70 -11.29 2.22
C ASP A 128 -23.41 -11.92 3.61
N ALA A 129 -23.72 -11.19 4.67
CA ALA A 129 -23.50 -11.59 6.06
C ALA A 129 -24.28 -12.87 6.45
#